data_AF-A0AAN8R1X9-F1
#
_entry.id   AF-A0AAN8R1X9-F1
#
_cell.length_a   1.000
_cell.length_b   1.000
_cell.length_c   1.000
_cell.angle_alpha   90.00
_cell.angle_beta   90.00
_cell.angle_gamma   90.00
#
_symmetry.space_group_name_H-M   'P 1'
#
loop_
_entity.id
_entity.type
_entity.pdbx_description
1 polymer ?
#
loop_
_entity_poly.entity_id
_entity_poly.type
_entity_poly.pdbx_seq_one_letter_code
_entity_poly.pdbx_strand_id
1 'polypeptide(L)'
;MKQSHDSCRDLYECSCPELDLLVEICLRSGAVGSRLTRAGWGGCAVSVVPIDKVESFLKSVREVYYTPDPRRAELEKHSLFVSKPGGGAAIFLEY
;
A
#
# COMPACT_ATOMS: atom_id res chain seq x y z
N MET A 1 2.97 -6.16 -11.53
CA MET A 1 2.80 -4.99 -10.65
C MET A 1 4.04 -4.10 -10.63
N LYS A 2 5.23 -4.61 -10.28
CA LYS A 2 6.47 -3.82 -10.25
C LYS A 2 6.74 -3.05 -11.55
N GLN A 3 6.67 -3.70 -12.70
CA GLN A 3 6.81 -3.05 -14.01
C GLN A 3 5.82 -1.89 -14.23
N SER A 4 4.60 -2.00 -13.71
CA SER A 4 3.64 -0.89 -13.78
C SER A 4 4.03 0.26 -12.86
N HIS A 5 4.57 -0.01 -11.67
CA HIS A 5 5.09 1.05 -10.82
C HIS A 5 6.27 1.76 -11.47
N ASP A 6 7.21 1.00 -12.05
CA ASP A 6 8.37 1.56 -12.77
C ASP A 6 7.93 2.43 -13.93
N SER A 7 6.95 1.96 -14.73
CA SER A 7 6.35 2.78 -15.79
C SER A 7 5.66 4.04 -15.25
N CYS A 8 4.93 3.96 -14.13
CA CYS A 8 4.27 5.13 -13.54
C CYS A 8 5.29 6.14 -12.97
N ARG A 9 6.42 5.67 -12.45
CA ARG A 9 7.50 6.50 -11.92
C ARG A 9 8.33 7.13 -13.04
N ASP A 10 8.77 6.32 -14.00
CA ASP A 10 9.80 6.69 -14.99
C ASP A 10 9.21 7.22 -16.30
N LEU A 11 8.05 6.73 -16.74
CA LEU A 11 7.46 7.11 -18.03
C LEU A 11 6.29 8.09 -17.87
N TYR A 12 5.45 7.88 -16.86
CA TYR A 12 4.28 8.74 -16.62
C TYR A 12 4.53 9.80 -15.54
N GLU A 13 5.66 9.71 -14.83
CA GLU A 13 6.10 10.66 -13.79
C GLU A 13 5.02 11.00 -12.74
N CYS A 14 4.16 10.03 -12.42
CA CYS A 14 3.09 10.19 -11.43
C CYS A 14 3.40 9.55 -10.07
N SER A 15 4.64 9.16 -9.80
CA SER A 15 5.02 8.70 -8.46
C SER A 15 5.43 9.86 -7.55
N CYS A 16 5.91 9.53 -6.34
CA CYS A 16 6.59 10.44 -5.44
C CYS A 16 7.59 9.67 -4.57
N PRO A 17 8.56 10.33 -3.93
CA PRO A 17 9.58 9.66 -3.11
C PRO A 17 9.00 8.76 -2.02
N GLU A 18 7.90 9.17 -1.40
CA GLU A 18 7.21 8.40 -0.36
C GLU A 18 6.60 7.10 -0.91
N LEU A 19 5.98 7.15 -2.09
CA LEU A 19 5.40 5.98 -2.75
C LEU A 19 6.49 5.02 -3.24
N ASP A 20 7.57 5.52 -3.82
CA ASP A 20 8.68 4.71 -4.29
C ASP A 20 9.32 3.94 -3.13
N LEU A 21 9.56 4.64 -2.02
CA LEU A 21 10.07 4.05 -0.78
C LEU A 21 9.10 3.00 -0.22
N LEU A 22 7.80 3.30 -0.14
CA LEU A 22 6.80 2.37 0.39
C LEU A 22 6.70 1.11 -0.48
N VAL A 23 6.71 1.24 -1.81
CA VAL A 23 6.68 0.10 -2.74
C VAL A 23 7.92 -0.77 -2.56
N GLU A 24 9.10 -0.17 -2.43
CA GLU A 24 10.33 -0.90 -2.15
C GLU A 24 10.27 -1.66 -0.82
N ILE A 25 9.82 -1.01 0.25
CA ILE A 25 9.67 -1.64 1.57
C ILE A 25 8.67 -2.80 1.50
N CYS A 26 7.55 -2.65 0.79
CA CYS A 26 6.58 -3.72 0.61
C CYS A 26 7.21 -4.94 -0.08
N LEU A 27 7.99 -4.73 -1.15
CA LEU A 27 8.66 -5.81 -1.86
C LEU A 27 9.68 -6.53 -0.97
N ARG A 28 10.52 -5.77 -0.24
CA ARG A 28 11.49 -6.32 0.72
C ARG A 28 10.82 -7.06 1.89
N SER A 29 9.61 -6.66 2.26
CA SER A 29 8.82 -7.27 3.34
C SER A 29 8.05 -8.53 2.91
N GLY A 30 8.18 -8.98 1.66
CA GLY A 30 7.62 -10.24 1.17
C GLY A 30 6.39 -10.11 0.25
N ALA A 31 6.06 -8.92 -0.24
CA ALA A 31 5.08 -8.78 -1.32
C ALA A 31 5.62 -9.38 -2.63
N VAL A 32 4.78 -10.16 -3.33
CA VAL A 32 5.06 -10.69 -4.68
C VAL A 32 5.05 -9.55 -5.71
N GLY A 33 4.26 -8.51 -5.45
CA GLY A 33 4.24 -7.31 -6.27
C GLY A 33 3.65 -6.15 -5.49
N SER A 34 4.16 -4.95 -5.75
CA SER A 34 3.65 -3.71 -5.17
C SER A 34 3.71 -2.59 -6.21
N ARG A 35 2.79 -1.63 -6.11
CA ARG A 35 2.73 -0.41 -6.93
C ARG A 35 1.86 0.64 -6.26
N LEU A 36 2.05 1.91 -6.64
CA LEU A 36 1.07 2.96 -6.37
C LEU A 36 -0.31 2.60 -6.94
N THR A 37 -1.39 3.13 -6.35
CA THR A 37 -2.75 2.97 -6.87
C THR A 37 -3.45 4.31 -7.02
N ARG A 38 -4.36 4.40 -8.00
CA ARG A 38 -5.01 5.65 -8.48
C ARG A 38 -4.04 6.63 -9.15
N ALA A 39 -4.29 7.94 -8.98
CA ALA A 39 -3.67 9.01 -9.76
C ALA A 39 -2.15 9.14 -9.53
N GLY A 40 -1.67 8.88 -8.31
CA GLY A 40 -0.28 9.08 -7.94
C GLY A 40 -0.02 10.42 -7.24
N TRP A 41 1.22 10.89 -7.26
CA TRP A 41 1.73 12.06 -6.51
C TRP A 41 1.39 12.02 -5.01
N GLY A 42 1.41 10.81 -4.43
CA GLY A 42 0.97 10.50 -3.08
C GLY A 42 -0.19 9.50 -3.07
N GLY A 43 -0.90 9.41 -1.95
CA GLY A 43 -2.01 8.47 -1.78
C GLY A 43 -1.56 7.10 -1.29
N CYS A 44 -1.93 6.04 -2.01
CA CYS A 44 -1.80 4.67 -1.53
C CYS A 44 -0.94 3.80 -2.45
N ALA A 45 -0.33 2.76 -1.88
CA ALA A 45 0.21 1.62 -2.60
C ALA A 45 -0.68 0.39 -2.39
N VAL A 46 -0.70 -0.51 -3.39
CA VAL A 46 -1.35 -1.83 -3.29
C VAL A 46 -0.29 -2.91 -3.47
N SER A 47 -0.32 -3.90 -2.58
CA SER A 47 0.65 -4.99 -2.54
C SER A 47 -0.06 -6.33 -2.53
N VAL A 48 0.45 -7.28 -3.31
CA VAL A 48 0.00 -8.69 -3.31
C VAL A 48 0.95 -9.48 -2.42
N VAL A 49 0.39 -10.10 -1.38
CA VAL A 49 1.15 -10.81 -0.35
C VAL A 49 0.57 -12.22 -0.18
N PRO A 50 1.39 -13.28 -0.08
CA PRO A 50 0.92 -14.62 0.26
C PRO A 50 0.22 -14.63 1.62
N ILE A 51 -0.88 -15.36 1.75
CA ILE A 51 -1.75 -15.28 2.94
C ILE A 51 -1.03 -15.68 4.23
N ASP A 52 -0.10 -16.62 4.15
CA ASP A 52 0.77 -17.11 5.22
C ASP A 52 1.81 -16.07 5.67
N LYS A 53 2.06 -15.03 4.88
CA LYS A 53 3.05 -13.97 5.16
C LYS A 53 2.44 -12.66 5.60
N VAL A 54 1.11 -12.54 5.62
CA VAL A 54 0.40 -11.27 5.90
C VAL A 54 0.83 -10.64 7.23
N GLU A 55 0.84 -11.40 8.31
CA GLU A 55 1.21 -10.87 9.64
C GLU A 55 2.65 -10.35 9.69
N SER A 56 3.60 -11.15 9.17
CA SER A 56 5.01 -10.74 9.08
C SER A 56 5.21 -9.53 8.17
N PHE A 57 4.46 -9.46 7.07
CA PHE A 57 4.50 -8.33 6.13
C PHE A 57 4.02 -7.05 6.80
N LEU A 58 2.85 -7.07 7.46
CA LEU A 58 2.30 -5.90 8.14
C LEU A 58 3.25 -5.41 9.24
N LYS A 59 3.82 -6.33 10.02
CA LYS A 59 4.81 -5.99 11.06
C LYS A 59 6.03 -5.28 10.45
N SER A 60 6.62 -5.86 9.40
CA SER A 60 7.81 -5.31 8.74
C SER A 60 7.54 -3.92 8.14
N VAL A 61 6.40 -3.74 7.44
CA VAL A 61 6.05 -2.44 6.85
C VAL A 61 5.81 -1.39 7.93
N ARG A 62 5.15 -1.75 9.04
CA ARG A 62 4.96 -0.88 10.20
C ARG A 62 6.30 -0.40 10.75
N GLU A 63 7.20 -1.32 11.06
CA GLU A 63 8.48 -1.04 11.70
C GLU A 63 9.40 -0.20 10.80
N VAL A 64 9.37 -0.41 9.48
CA VAL A 64 10.31 0.22 8.55
C VAL A 64 9.77 1.54 7.97
N TYR A 65 8.48 1.64 7.66
CA TYR A 65 7.92 2.82 6.99
C TYR A 65 7.19 3.79 7.93
N TYR A 66 6.42 3.27 8.89
CA TYR A 66 5.53 4.07 9.73
C TYR A 66 6.20 4.49 11.05
N THR A 67 6.74 3.54 11.81
CA THR A 67 7.32 3.79 13.14
C THR A 67 8.42 4.86 13.16
N PRO A 68 9.34 4.95 12.17
CA PRO A 68 10.43 5.92 12.24
C PRO A 68 10.02 7.39 12.11
N ASP A 69 8.83 7.68 11.58
CA ASP A 69 8.31 9.04 11.41
C ASP A 69 7.08 9.21 12.32
N PRO A 70 7.11 10.08 13.35
CA PRO A 70 5.99 10.29 14.26
C PRO A 70 4.67 10.62 13.54
N ARG A 71 4.72 11.37 12.43
CA ARG A 71 3.53 11.72 11.66
C ARG A 71 2.93 10.51 10.96
N ARG A 72 3.76 9.56 10.53
CA ARG A 72 3.30 8.31 9.93
C ARG A 72 2.84 7.32 11.00
N ALA A 73 3.54 7.26 12.13
CA ALA A 73 3.18 6.39 13.25
C ALA A 73 1.76 6.67 13.76
N GLU A 74 1.35 7.94 13.84
CA GLU A 74 -0.03 8.33 14.19
C GLU A 74 -1.09 7.83 13.20
N LEU A 75 -0.71 7.65 11.93
CA LEU A 75 -1.62 7.25 10.84
C LEU A 75 -1.68 5.73 10.62
N GLU A 76 -0.75 4.96 11.19
CA GLU A 76 -0.53 3.55 10.90
C GLU A 76 -1.82 2.72 11.00
N LYS A 77 -2.56 2.87 12.10
CA LYS A 77 -3.79 2.12 12.39
C LYS A 77 -4.86 2.24 11.29
N HIS A 78 -4.86 3.36 10.55
CA HIS A 78 -5.82 3.64 9.48
C HIS A 78 -5.22 3.51 8.08
N SER A 79 -3.90 3.38 7.97
CA SER A 79 -3.17 3.46 6.69
C SER A 79 -2.57 2.15 6.23
N LEU A 80 -2.47 1.15 7.11
CA LEU A 80 -1.93 -0.17 6.81
C LEU A 80 -2.95 -1.26 7.15
N PHE A 81 -3.59 -1.83 6.13
CA PHE A 81 -4.66 -2.82 6.32
C PHE A 81 -4.74 -3.81 5.16
N VAL A 82 -5.38 -4.95 5.45
CA VAL A 82 -5.71 -5.98 4.46
C VAL A 82 -7.12 -5.74 3.96
N SER A 83 -7.32 -5.85 2.65
CA SER A 83 -8.63 -5.70 2.03
C SER A 83 -9.04 -6.96 1.26
N LYS A 84 -10.34 -7.13 1.06
CA LYS A 84 -10.95 -8.15 0.21
C LYS A 84 -11.94 -7.45 -0.74
N PRO A 85 -12.25 -8.02 -1.91
CA PRO A 85 -13.28 -7.47 -2.78
C PRO A 85 -14.60 -7.31 -2.02
N GLY A 86 -15.12 -6.09 -1.96
CA GLY A 86 -16.41 -5.76 -1.34
C GLY A 86 -17.53 -5.61 -2.37
N GLY A 87 -18.77 -5.52 -1.89
CA GLY A 87 -19.92 -5.17 -2.72
C GLY A 87 -19.86 -3.73 -3.24
N GLY A 88 -20.61 -3.47 -4.31
CA GLY A 88 -20.82 -2.11 -4.81
C GLY A 88 -21.81 -1.30 -3.96
N ALA A 89 -22.28 -0.18 -4.51
CA ALA A 89 -23.29 0.64 -3.85
C ALA A 89 -24.60 -0.13 -3.63
N ALA A 90 -25.24 0.06 -2.48
CA ALA A 90 -26.49 -0.58 -2.09
C ALA A 90 -27.39 0.40 -1.32
N ILE A 91 -28.71 0.18 -1.38
CA ILE A 91 -29.71 0.90 -0.60
C ILE A 91 -30.06 0.05 0.63
N PHE A 92 -29.99 0.64 1.82
CA PHE A 92 -30.45 0.03 3.07
C PHE A 92 -31.81 0.62 3.44
N LEU A 93 -32.80 -0.22 3.65
CA LEU A 93 -34.15 0.17 4.07
C LEU A 93 -34.32 -0.28 5.53
N GLU A 94 -34.69 0.67 6.39
CA GLU A 94 -35.23 0.35 7.72
C GLU A 94 -36.74 0.14 7.58
N TYR A 95 -37.22 -1.00 8.07
CA TYR A 95 -38.65 -1.32 8.14
C TYR A 95 -39.22 -0.91 9.50
#